data_AF-A0AAU2IIQ0-F1
#
_entry.id   AF-A0AAU2IIQ0-F1
#
_cell.length_a   1.000
_cell.length_b   1.000
_cell.length_c   1.000
_cell.angle_alpha   90.00
_cell.angle_beta   90.00
_cell.angle_gamma   90.00
#
_symmetry.space_group_name_H-M   'P 1'
#
loop_
_entity.id
_entity.type
_entity.pdbx_description
1 polymer ?
#
loop_
_entity_poly.entity_id
_entity_poly.type
_entity_poly.pdbx_seq_one_letter_code
_entity_poly.pdbx_strand_id
1 'polypeptide(L)' 'MDSGKTTITEDERYFYSDKGAVGRTGNACVDPRHPEQSLFTVIQAEAPDIAEDAQSMKKLITSYTEAVEKSDTCR' A
#
# COMPACT_ATOMS: atom_id res chain seq x y z
N MET A 1 -21.65 -9.17 -0.82
CA MET A 1 -20.37 -8.59 -1.29
C MET A 1 -19.31 -9.56 -0.85
N ASP A 2 -18.73 -10.31 -1.78
CA ASP A 2 -17.64 -11.22 -1.49
C ASP A 2 -16.40 -10.36 -1.23
N SER A 3 -16.06 -10.15 0.05
CA SER A 3 -14.85 -9.44 0.44
C SER A 3 -13.68 -10.36 0.11
N GLY A 4 -13.19 -10.26 -1.13
CA GLY A 4 -12.10 -11.08 -1.66
C GLY A 4 -10.95 -11.24 -0.67
N LYS A 5 -10.28 -12.39 -0.71
CA LYS A 5 -9.25 -12.79 0.26
C LYS A 5 -8.18 -11.70 0.38
N THR A 6 -8.14 -11.03 1.52
CA THR A 6 -7.13 -10.02 1.82
C THR A 6 -5.95 -10.68 2.52
N THR A 7 -4.73 -10.32 2.13
CA THR A 7 -3.48 -10.77 2.75
C THR A 7 -2.76 -9.59 3.40
N ILE A 8 -2.16 -9.84 4.56
CA ILE A 8 -1.38 -8.87 5.34
C ILE A 8 0.06 -9.39 5.39
N THR A 9 1.05 -8.52 5.19
CA THR A 9 2.47 -8.87 5.38
C THR A 9 2.82 -9.01 6.86
N GLU A 10 3.87 -9.78 7.17
CA GLU A 10 4.29 -10.03 8.57
C GLU A 10 4.68 -8.76 9.34
N ASP A 11 5.18 -7.75 8.62
CA ASP A 11 5.52 -6.43 9.17
C ASP A 11 4.31 -5.48 9.27
N GLU A 12 3.11 -5.97 8.89
CA GLU A 12 1.85 -5.24 8.84
C GLU A 12 1.91 -3.94 8.02
N ARG A 13 2.91 -3.80 7.14
CA ARG A 13 3.08 -2.62 6.30
C ARG A 13 2.21 -2.63 5.07
N TYR A 14 1.78 -3.80 4.62
CA TYR A 14 1.03 -3.93 3.37
C TYR A 14 -0.19 -4.83 3.54
N PHE A 15 -1.31 -4.33 3.06
CA PHE A 15 -2.58 -5.04 2.94
C PHE A 15 -2.91 -5.11 1.45
N TYR A 16 -3.19 -6.29 0.92
CA TYR A 16 -3.49 -6.42 -0.50
C TYR A 16 -4.50 -7.53 -0.77
N SER A 17 -5.32 -7.29 -1.78
CA SER A 17 -6.23 -8.23 -2.42
C SER A 17 -5.99 -8.20 -3.92
N ASP A 18 -6.83 -8.87 -4.69
CA ASP A 18 -6.70 -8.92 -6.14
C ASP A 18 -6.93 -7.56 -6.82
N LYS A 19 -7.74 -6.69 -6.21
CA LYS A 19 -8.18 -5.41 -6.83
C LYS A 19 -7.79 -4.17 -6.04
N GLY A 20 -7.22 -4.34 -4.85
CA GLY A 20 -6.85 -3.20 -4.03
C GLY A 20 -5.69 -3.50 -3.11
N ALA A 21 -4.98 -2.46 -2.74
CA ALA A 21 -3.94 -2.55 -1.72
C ALA A 21 -3.71 -1.22 -1.00
N VAL A 22 -3.22 -1.36 0.22
CA VAL A 22 -2.84 -0.27 1.12
C VAL A 22 -1.40 -0.52 1.57
N GLY A 23 -0.56 0.51 1.51
CA GLY A 23 0.80 0.48 2.03
C GLY A 23 1.00 1.55 3.10
N ARG A 24 1.65 1.18 4.20
CA ARG A 24 2.06 2.12 5.26
C ARG A 24 3.51 2.53 5.03
N THR A 25 3.76 3.84 4.95
CA THR A 25 5.14 4.34 4.93
C THR A 25 5.79 4.10 6.29
N GLY A 26 7.08 3.77 6.29
CA GLY A 26 7.90 3.71 7.48
C GLY A 26 8.26 5.10 7.99
N ASN A 27 9.22 5.13 8.92
CA ASN A 27 9.61 6.36 9.63
C ASN A 27 10.25 7.43 8.73
N ALA A 28 10.51 7.13 7.47
CA ALA A 28 11.08 8.06 6.50
C ALA A 28 10.07 9.14 6.03
N CYS A 29 8.77 9.01 6.33
CA CYS A 29 7.76 9.98 5.92
C CYS A 29 6.80 10.33 7.08
N VAL A 30 7.37 10.74 8.21
CA VAL A 30 6.63 11.15 9.40
C VAL A 30 6.81 12.65 9.61
N ASP A 31 5.71 13.39 9.82
CA ASP A 31 5.80 14.80 10.22
C ASP A 31 6.30 14.89 11.68
N PRO A 32 7.46 15.51 11.95
CA PRO A 32 7.98 15.62 13.31
C PRO A 32 7.05 16.39 14.28
N ARG A 33 6.13 17.21 13.75
CA ARG A 33 5.13 17.93 14.54
C ARG A 33 3.95 17.04 14.95
N HIS A 34 3.76 15.93 14.25
CA HIS A 34 2.67 14.96 14.44
C HIS A 34 3.21 13.52 14.31
N PRO A 35 4.15 13.11 15.18
CA PRO A 35 4.83 11.82 15.07
C PRO A 35 3.91 10.60 15.21
N GLU A 36 2.70 10.80 15.72
CA GLU A 36 1.64 9.79 15.81
C GLU A 36 0.95 9.51 14.47
N GLN A 37 1.07 10.41 13.49
CA GLN A 37 0.45 10.25 12.18
C GLN A 37 1.29 9.33 11.29
N SER A 38 0.62 8.48 10.53
CA SER A 38 1.25 7.62 9.53
C SER A 38 0.65 7.92 8.17
N LEU A 39 1.50 8.11 7.17
CA LEU A 39 1.06 8.23 5.78
C LEU A 39 0.78 6.82 5.22
N PHE A 40 -0.31 6.72 4.47
CA PHE A 40 -0.69 5.52 3.76
C PHE A 40 -0.81 5.80 2.26
N THR A 41 -0.36 4.86 1.45
CA THR A 41 -0.61 4.79 0.02
C THR A 41 -1.76 3.84 -0.24
N VAL A 42 -2.60 4.13 -1.25
CA VAL A 42 -3.73 3.30 -1.62
C VAL A 42 -3.75 3.14 -3.13
N ILE A 43 -3.96 1.91 -3.60
CA ILE A 43 -4.19 1.58 -5.00
C ILE A 43 -5.47 0.78 -5.10
N GLN A 44 -6.32 1.14 -6.07
CA GLN A 44 -7.50 0.39 -6.43
C GLN A 44 -7.52 0.24 -7.94
N ALA A 45 -7.71 -0.99 -8.41
CA ALA A 45 -7.89 -1.29 -9.82
C ALA A 45 -9.35 -1.67 -10.08
N GLU A 46 -10.06 -0.83 -10.84
CA GLU A 46 -11.36 -1.18 -11.38
C GLU A 46 -11.18 -1.81 -12.75
N ALA A 47 -11.05 -3.14 -12.76
CA ALA A 47 -10.90 -3.90 -13.98
C ALA A 47 -11.82 -5.13 -13.93
N PRO A 48 -13.02 -5.07 -14.53
CA PRO A 48 -13.96 -6.19 -14.50
C PRO A 48 -13.45 -7.40 -15.29
N ASP A 49 -12.61 -7.17 -16.30
CA ASP A 49 -12.14 -8.20 -17.24
C ASP A 49 -10.68 -8.65 -17.02
N ILE A 50 -10.00 -8.11 -16.00
CA ILE A 50 -8.63 -8.51 -15.67
C ILE A 50 -8.67 -9.62 -14.62
N ALA A 51 -7.88 -10.66 -14.86
CA ALA A 51 -7.70 -11.75 -13.90
C ALA A 51 -7.22 -11.23 -12.54
N GLU A 52 -7.83 -11.75 -11.49
CA GLU A 52 -7.46 -11.47 -10.11
C GLU A 52 -6.00 -11.87 -9.84
N ASP A 53 -5.17 -10.90 -9.44
CA ASP A 53 -3.73 -11.12 -9.18
C ASP A 53 -3.24 -10.33 -7.96
N ALA A 54 -3.53 -10.87 -6.77
CA ALA A 54 -3.04 -10.36 -5.51
C ALA A 54 -1.50 -10.24 -5.44
N GLN A 55 -0.73 -11.08 -6.15
CA GLN A 55 0.74 -11.00 -6.09
C GLN A 55 1.28 -9.82 -6.89
N SER A 56 0.69 -9.52 -8.04
CA SER A 56 1.00 -8.29 -8.77
C SER A 56 0.56 -7.06 -8.00
N MET A 57 -0.62 -7.08 -7.37
CA MET A 57 -1.07 -5.98 -6.52
C MET A 57 -0.12 -5.74 -5.33
N LYS A 58 0.37 -6.80 -4.67
CA LYS A 58 1.41 -6.73 -3.64
C LYS A 58 2.66 -6.03 -4.15
N LYS A 59 3.22 -6.47 -5.29
CA LYS A 59 4.44 -5.88 -5.87
C LYS A 59 4.25 -4.41 -6.18
N LEU A 60 3.08 -4.05 -6.73
CA LEU A 60 2.75 -2.69 -7.10
C LEU A 60 2.67 -1.77 -5.89
N ILE A 61 1.92 -2.15 -4.84
CA ILE A 61 1.79 -1.31 -3.64
C ILE A 61 3.12 -1.16 -2.90
N THR A 62 3.94 -2.22 -2.82
CA THR A 62 5.27 -2.14 -2.20
C THR A 62 6.14 -1.15 -2.96
N SER A 63 6.23 -1.28 -4.29
CA SER A 63 7.05 -0.39 -5.12
C SER A 63 6.59 1.06 -5.03
N TYR A 64 5.28 1.30 -5.07
CA TYR A 64 4.72 2.65 -4.98
C TYR A 64 4.97 3.28 -3.60
N THR A 65 4.77 2.52 -2.52
CA THR A 65 5.02 3.00 -1.15
C THR A 65 6.49 3.36 -0.96
N GLU A 66 7.41 2.51 -1.40
CA GLU A 66 8.84 2.80 -1.35
C GLU A 66 9.23 4.02 -2.19
N ALA A 67 8.58 4.25 -3.32
CA ALA A 67 8.82 5.44 -4.15
C ALA A 67 8.36 6.72 -3.43
N VAL A 68 7.20 6.68 -2.75
CA VAL A 68 6.72 7.79 -1.91
C VAL A 68 7.71 8.08 -0.78
N GLU A 69 8.17 7.06 -0.05
CA GLU A 69 9.17 7.22 1.02
C GLU A 69 10.48 7.86 0.56
N LYS A 70 10.88 7.63 -0.69
CA LYS A 70 12.12 8.17 -1.27
C LYS A 70 11.94 9.55 -1.91
N SER A 71 10.70 10.04 -2.02
CA SER A 71 10.40 11.33 -2.64
C SER A 71 10.85 12.52 -1.78
N ASP A 72 11.13 13.64 -2.42
CA ASP A 72 11.52 14.89 -1.74
C ASP A 72 10.41 15.45 -0.84
N THR A 73 9.16 15.01 -1.02
CA THR A 73 8.06 15.37 -0.13
C THR A 73 8.19 14.72 1.25
N CYS A 74 8.85 13.56 1.33
CA CYS A 74 9.06 12.83 2.57
C CYS A 74 10.43 13.09 3.21
N ARG A 75 11.36 13.76 2.53
CA ARG A 75 12.73 14.04 2.99
C ARG A 75 12.91 15.49 3.41
#